data_AF-A0A6P1W3L5-F1
#
_entry.id   AF-A0A6P1W3L5-F1
#
_cell.length_a   1.000
_cell.length_b   1.000
_cell.length_c   1.000
_cell.angle_alpha   90.00
_cell.angle_beta   90.00
_cell.angle_gamma   90.00
#
_symmetry.space_group_name_H-M   'P 1'
#
loop_
_entity.id
_entity.type
_entity.pdbx_description
1 polymer ?
#
loop_
_entity_poly.entity_id
_entity_poly.type
_entity_poly.pdbx_seq_one_letter_code
_entity_poly.pdbx_strand_id
1 'polypeptide(L)'
;METVAEPITKTNPTLTEDWTVVVLGLLIIALSLSGVVIPAPAFGWKEGSDLTATVLSAKNGLIILEQFGFTYAIALIGAILTGKPLRSTLFGFPIIFGLTVLALVLAGNKTLKDLNLEAVIFSLGIGLLVGNLVQLPDWLKGALATELFVKIGLVLLGTTVIFGDILKAGSLGLVQALVVVVSVWYFAYWISKRLKIDDELTMMLASAVSICGVSAAIATSGAIQGDSKKLSYVISLVLITAIPMMLFMPYAAHALGLSPEVTGAWLGGTIDTTGAVVASGTLAGDEALKISTIVKFSQNVLLGVAAFAISVYWTYTKNQSADVQTSKPTLGVIWERFPKFILGFLGASLLFSFVLDAETVDSVKGSLKSLQGLWFALAFTSIGLETRFADLFKADNRRPLYAFLIAQTFNIFITLIIAYFLFR
;
A
#
# COMPACT_ATOMS: atom_id res chain seq x y z
N MET A 1 -4.61 34.98 -23.02
CA MET A 1 -3.21 34.53 -22.89
C MET A 1 -3.23 33.27 -22.05
N GLU A 2 -3.34 32.11 -22.70
CA GLU A 2 -3.25 30.81 -22.05
C GLU A 2 -1.80 30.60 -21.62
N THR A 3 -1.56 30.59 -20.31
CA THR A 3 -0.27 30.16 -19.77
C THR A 3 -0.15 28.67 -20.00
N VAL A 4 0.57 28.31 -21.07
CA VAL A 4 1.06 26.94 -21.32
C VAL A 4 1.83 26.51 -20.07
N ALA A 5 1.31 25.53 -19.35
CA ALA A 5 1.99 24.92 -18.23
C ALA A 5 3.34 24.37 -18.72
N GLU A 6 4.44 24.83 -18.13
CA GLU A 6 5.77 24.30 -18.37
C GLU A 6 5.76 22.78 -18.14
N PRO A 7 6.30 21.97 -19.07
CA PRO A 7 6.40 20.54 -18.86
C PRO A 7 7.31 20.32 -17.66
N ILE A 8 6.77 19.71 -16.61
CA ILE A 8 7.52 19.27 -15.42
C ILE A 8 8.70 18.44 -15.92
N THR A 9 9.91 19.01 -15.87
CA THR A 9 11.15 18.34 -16.29
C THR A 9 11.35 17.11 -15.43
N LYS A 10 11.02 15.93 -15.97
CA LYS A 10 11.31 14.63 -15.34
C LYS A 10 12.81 14.40 -15.42
N THR A 11 13.49 14.44 -14.28
CA THR A 11 14.87 13.97 -14.18
C THR A 11 14.89 12.44 -14.19
N ASN A 12 15.92 11.84 -14.77
CA ASN A 12 16.07 10.38 -14.73
C ASN A 12 16.25 9.94 -13.27
N PRO A 13 15.48 8.95 -12.78
CA PRO A 13 15.58 8.49 -11.41
C PRO A 13 16.95 7.87 -11.14
N THR A 14 17.56 8.19 -9.99
CA THR A 14 18.81 7.54 -9.57
C THR A 14 18.57 6.13 -9.06
N LEU A 15 17.40 5.89 -8.44
CA LEU A 15 16.97 4.60 -7.92
C LEU A 15 15.51 4.35 -8.29
N THR A 16 15.13 3.07 -8.41
CA THR A 16 13.72 2.71 -8.48
C THR A 16 13.02 3.04 -7.16
N GLU A 17 11.71 3.23 -7.19
CA GLU A 17 10.93 3.55 -5.98
C GLU A 17 11.12 2.50 -4.88
N ASP A 18 11.07 1.21 -5.23
CA ASP A 18 11.28 0.13 -4.26
C ASP A 18 12.66 0.17 -3.59
N TRP A 19 13.74 0.43 -4.33
CA TRP A 19 15.07 0.57 -3.73
C TRP A 19 15.20 1.86 -2.93
N THR A 20 14.55 2.94 -3.38
CA THR A 20 14.49 4.18 -2.61
C THR A 20 13.85 3.95 -1.25
N VAL A 21 12.74 3.21 -1.19
CA VAL A 21 12.11 2.84 0.08
C VAL A 21 13.08 2.08 0.99
N VAL A 22 13.79 1.08 0.46
CA VAL A 22 14.74 0.29 1.27
C VAL A 22 15.79 1.22 1.86
N VAL A 23 16.38 2.10 1.05
CA VAL A 23 17.40 3.06 1.49
C VAL A 23 16.84 4.00 2.56
N LEU A 24 15.67 4.60 2.34
CA LEU A 24 15.08 5.55 3.28
C LEU A 24 14.65 4.88 4.60
N GLY A 25 14.06 3.69 4.54
CA GLY A 25 13.67 2.93 5.72
C GLY A 25 14.90 2.54 6.56
N LEU A 26 15.95 2.02 5.92
CA LEU A 26 17.21 1.70 6.60
C LEU A 26 17.93 2.95 7.13
N LEU A 27 17.83 4.08 6.43
CA LEU A 27 18.35 5.36 6.92
C LEU A 27 17.64 5.80 8.20
N ILE A 28 16.31 5.74 8.26
CA ILE A 28 15.55 6.08 9.47
C ILE A 28 15.96 5.17 10.65
N ILE A 29 16.11 3.87 10.39
CA ILE A 29 16.56 2.89 11.38
C ILE A 29 17.98 3.23 11.85
N ALA A 30 18.93 3.45 10.93
CA ALA A 30 20.31 3.76 11.26
C ALA A 30 20.43 5.07 12.07
N LEU A 31 19.69 6.11 11.69
CA LEU A 31 19.63 7.37 12.45
C LEU A 31 19.09 7.15 13.86
N SER A 32 18.01 6.37 14.01
CA SER A 32 17.46 6.03 15.33
C SER A 32 18.47 5.29 16.19
N LEU A 33 19.17 4.29 15.64
CA LEU A 33 20.23 3.54 16.33
C LEU A 33 21.46 4.38 16.65
N SER A 34 21.70 5.47 15.91
CA SER A 34 22.76 6.45 16.22
C SER A 34 22.39 7.47 17.31
N GLY A 35 21.17 7.38 17.87
CA GLY A 35 20.69 8.27 18.93
C GLY A 35 19.73 9.37 18.48
N VAL A 36 19.37 9.44 17.18
CA VAL A 36 18.35 10.37 16.67
C VAL A 36 16.95 9.80 16.95
N VAL A 37 16.49 9.91 18.19
CA VAL A 37 15.19 9.41 18.64
C VAL A 37 14.16 10.52 18.56
N ILE A 38 13.26 10.44 17.59
CA ILE A 38 12.21 11.44 17.39
C ILE A 38 11.05 11.16 18.35
N PRO A 39 10.69 12.10 19.24
CA PRO A 39 9.60 11.90 20.20
C PRO A 39 8.24 11.74 19.50
N ALA A 40 7.37 10.94 20.12
CA ALA A 40 6.00 10.75 19.65
C ALA A 40 5.09 11.89 20.17
N PRO A 41 4.35 12.60 19.29
CA PRO A 41 3.40 13.61 19.72
C PRO A 41 2.23 12.97 20.47
N ALA A 42 1.68 13.75 21.40
CA ALA A 42 0.45 13.43 22.09
C ALA A 42 -0.74 13.96 21.28
N PHE A 43 -1.57 13.04 20.79
CA PHE A 43 -2.83 13.38 20.13
C PHE A 43 -4.06 13.06 20.96
N GLY A 44 -3.93 12.40 22.12
CA GLY A 44 -5.07 11.98 22.94
C GLY A 44 -5.74 13.14 23.67
N TRP A 45 -7.07 13.25 23.59
CA TRP A 45 -7.87 14.21 24.36
C TRP A 45 -9.30 13.71 24.61
N LYS A 46 -9.92 14.11 25.72
CA LYS A 46 -11.30 13.77 26.05
C LYS A 46 -12.19 15.00 26.04
N GLU A 47 -11.74 16.08 26.67
CA GLU A 47 -12.46 17.34 26.78
C GLU A 47 -11.71 18.47 26.06
N GLY A 48 -12.37 19.60 25.79
CA GLY A 48 -11.74 20.72 25.09
C GLY A 48 -10.52 21.30 25.83
N SER A 49 -10.51 21.19 27.17
CA SER A 49 -9.38 21.53 28.01
C SER A 49 -8.13 20.69 27.69
N ASP A 50 -8.27 19.37 27.54
CA ASP A 50 -7.18 18.45 27.18
C ASP A 50 -6.58 18.78 25.80
N LEU A 51 -7.44 19.17 24.86
CA LEU A 51 -7.01 19.55 23.52
C LEU A 51 -6.06 20.76 23.58
N THR A 52 -6.40 21.78 24.37
CA THR A 52 -5.54 22.96 24.52
C THR A 52 -4.31 22.70 25.40
N ALA A 53 -4.46 21.96 26.50
CA ALA A 53 -3.42 21.75 27.48
C ALA A 53 -2.37 20.70 27.06
N THR A 54 -2.77 19.71 26.26
CA THR A 54 -1.91 18.60 25.84
C THR A 54 -1.58 18.68 24.36
N VAL A 55 -2.60 18.61 23.50
CA VAL A 55 -2.43 18.45 22.05
C VAL A 55 -1.91 19.73 21.38
N LEU A 56 -2.47 20.88 21.74
CA LEU A 56 -2.08 22.20 21.20
C LEU A 56 -1.06 22.92 22.10
N SER A 57 -0.47 22.21 23.07
CA SER A 57 0.56 22.77 23.93
C SER A 57 1.82 23.13 23.14
N ALA A 58 2.55 24.16 23.56
CA ALA A 58 3.80 24.57 22.90
C ALA A 58 4.82 23.42 22.84
N LYS A 59 4.92 22.60 23.90
CA LYS A 59 5.80 21.43 23.96
C LYS A 59 5.42 20.39 22.90
N ASN A 60 4.13 20.06 22.78
CA ASN A 60 3.68 19.11 21.76
C ASN A 60 3.82 19.68 20.35
N GLY A 61 3.60 20.98 20.17
CA GLY A 61 3.85 21.68 18.92
C GLY A 61 5.31 21.56 18.46
N LEU A 62 6.28 21.68 19.37
CA LEU A 62 7.70 21.46 19.06
C LEU A 62 7.98 20.01 18.62
N ILE A 63 7.35 19.02 19.27
CA ILE A 63 7.47 17.60 18.88
C ILE A 63 6.88 17.36 17.49
N ILE A 64 5.73 17.96 17.17
CA ILE A 64 5.11 17.88 15.83
C ILE A 64 6.03 18.53 14.78
N LEU A 65 6.64 19.68 15.10
CA LEU A 65 7.58 20.35 14.21
C LEU A 65 8.87 19.55 14.00
N GLU A 66 9.35 18.85 15.02
CA GLU A 66 10.48 17.94 14.92
C GLU A 66 10.16 16.76 14.01
N GLN A 67 9.01 16.11 14.19
CA GLN A 67 8.52 15.06 13.29
C GLN A 67 8.34 15.55 11.86
N PHE A 68 7.78 16.76 11.69
CA PHE A 68 7.65 17.39 10.39
C PHE A 68 9.02 17.58 9.75
N GLY A 69 9.98 18.20 10.43
CA GLY A 69 11.31 18.44 9.90
C GLY A 69 12.02 17.15 9.49
N PHE A 70 11.95 16.12 10.33
CA PHE A 70 12.54 14.81 10.06
C PHE A 70 11.89 14.13 8.83
N THR A 71 10.56 13.98 8.82
CA THR A 71 9.85 13.30 7.73
C THR A 71 9.90 14.10 6.42
N TYR A 72 9.90 15.43 6.50
CA TYR A 72 10.08 16.30 5.35
C TYR A 72 11.45 16.13 4.70
N ALA A 73 12.52 16.06 5.50
CA ALA A 73 13.86 15.78 4.98
C ALA A 73 13.91 14.41 4.26
N ILE A 74 13.35 13.37 4.88
CA ILE A 74 13.25 12.04 4.25
C ILE A 74 12.44 12.09 2.94
N ALA A 75 11.31 12.80 2.92
CA ALA A 75 10.48 12.94 1.72
C ALA A 75 11.19 13.68 0.58
N LEU A 76 11.97 14.72 0.90
CA LEU A 76 12.79 15.45 -0.07
C LEU A 76 13.89 14.56 -0.65
N ILE A 77 14.59 13.78 0.20
CA ILE A 77 15.58 12.79 -0.28
C ILE A 77 14.90 11.77 -1.19
N GLY A 78 13.72 11.27 -0.80
CA GLY A 78 12.93 10.35 -1.63
C GLY A 78 12.54 10.94 -2.98
N ALA A 79 12.15 12.22 -3.02
CA ALA A 79 11.83 12.91 -4.27
C ALA A 79 13.05 13.01 -5.20
N ILE A 80 14.22 13.34 -4.64
CA ILE A 80 15.48 13.38 -5.39
C ILE A 80 15.82 12.00 -5.97
N LEU A 81 15.76 10.95 -5.13
CA LEU A 81 16.16 9.60 -5.52
C LEU A 81 15.22 8.98 -6.59
N THR A 82 13.93 9.31 -6.52
CA THR A 82 12.91 8.83 -7.47
C THR A 82 12.75 9.70 -8.72
N GLY A 83 13.48 10.82 -8.82
CA GLY A 83 13.33 11.78 -9.92
C GLY A 83 11.97 12.50 -9.94
N LYS A 84 11.23 12.47 -8.82
CA LYS A 84 9.97 13.22 -8.67
C LYS A 84 10.27 14.73 -8.58
N PRO A 85 9.35 15.59 -9.04
CA PRO A 85 9.57 17.03 -9.03
C PRO A 85 9.78 17.55 -7.60
N LEU A 86 11.01 17.94 -7.27
CA LEU A 86 11.37 18.40 -5.93
C LEU A 86 10.51 19.57 -5.46
N ARG A 87 10.16 20.49 -6.38
CA ARG A 87 9.27 21.63 -6.11
C ARG A 87 7.89 21.18 -5.62
N SER A 88 7.35 20.12 -6.21
CA SER A 88 6.07 19.55 -5.79
C SER A 88 6.16 19.03 -4.36
N THR A 89 7.17 18.24 -4.04
CA THR A 89 7.38 17.75 -2.67
C THR A 89 7.62 18.88 -1.67
N LEU A 90 8.40 19.90 -2.07
CA LEU A 90 8.73 21.05 -1.22
C LEU A 90 7.47 21.78 -0.72
N PHE A 91 6.50 22.03 -1.60
CA PHE A 91 5.28 22.77 -1.27
C PHE A 91 4.09 21.88 -0.91
N GLY A 92 4.02 20.68 -1.48
CA GLY A 92 2.91 19.74 -1.28
C GLY A 92 3.02 18.94 0.01
N PHE A 93 4.21 18.47 0.39
CA PHE A 93 4.39 17.68 1.61
C PHE A 93 3.93 18.40 2.89
N PRO A 94 4.22 19.70 3.10
CA PRO A 94 3.72 20.42 4.27
C PRO A 94 2.19 20.44 4.37
N ILE A 95 1.48 20.49 3.24
CA ILE A 95 0.01 20.45 3.21
C ILE A 95 -0.49 19.05 3.55
N ILE A 96 0.10 18.02 2.94
CA ILE A 96 -0.24 16.62 3.23
C ILE A 96 -0.02 16.35 4.73
N PHE A 97 1.13 16.75 5.27
CA PHE A 97 1.45 16.61 6.69
C PHE A 97 0.46 17.36 7.57
N GLY A 98 0.09 18.60 7.24
CA GLY A 98 -0.90 19.37 7.99
C GLY A 98 -2.28 18.70 8.02
N LEU A 99 -2.75 18.16 6.89
CA LEU A 99 -3.99 17.38 6.81
C LEU A 99 -3.90 16.09 7.63
N THR A 100 -2.75 15.41 7.61
CA THR A 100 -2.49 14.22 8.41
C THR A 100 -2.49 14.54 9.91
N VAL A 101 -1.85 15.64 10.35
CA VAL A 101 -1.89 16.07 11.75
C VAL A 101 -3.33 16.38 12.17
N LEU A 102 -4.11 17.06 11.33
CA LEU A 102 -5.53 17.29 11.61
C LEU A 102 -6.28 15.96 11.79
N ALA A 103 -6.04 14.98 10.92
CA ALA A 103 -6.61 13.63 11.06
C ALA A 103 -6.22 12.96 12.38
N LEU A 104 -4.94 13.02 12.77
CA LEU A 104 -4.43 12.43 14.01
C LEU A 104 -5.02 13.12 15.25
N VAL A 105 -5.18 14.44 15.22
CA VAL A 105 -5.85 15.18 16.29
C VAL A 105 -7.30 14.74 16.43
N LEU A 106 -8.06 14.62 15.33
CA LEU A 106 -9.44 14.14 15.39
C LEU A 106 -9.53 12.70 15.92
N ALA A 107 -8.67 11.81 15.42
CA ALA A 107 -8.63 10.40 15.84
C ALA A 107 -8.23 10.21 17.31
N GLY A 108 -7.49 11.16 17.88
CA GLY A 108 -7.11 11.14 19.29
C GLY A 108 -8.22 11.49 20.28
N ASN A 109 -9.39 11.91 19.80
CA ASN A 109 -10.56 12.14 20.65
C ASN A 109 -11.06 10.81 21.25
N LYS A 110 -11.26 10.78 22.57
CA LYS A 110 -11.72 9.58 23.27
C LYS A 110 -13.05 9.03 22.75
N THR A 111 -14.06 9.88 22.54
CA THR A 111 -15.38 9.44 22.05
C THR A 111 -15.29 8.81 20.67
N LEU A 112 -14.48 9.38 19.76
CA LEU A 112 -14.26 8.83 18.44
C LEU A 112 -13.49 7.50 18.49
N LYS A 113 -12.50 7.41 19.38
CA LYS A 113 -11.77 6.16 19.62
C LYS A 113 -12.67 5.05 20.18
N ASP A 114 -13.59 5.38 21.09
CA ASP A 114 -14.57 4.44 21.65
C ASP A 114 -15.56 3.94 20.58
N LEU A 115 -15.74 4.67 19.48
CA LEU A 115 -16.51 4.27 18.29
C LEU A 115 -15.68 3.46 17.27
N ASN A 116 -14.44 3.06 17.59
CA ASN A 116 -13.49 2.41 16.68
C ASN A 116 -13.18 3.23 15.41
N LEU A 117 -13.19 4.57 15.54
CA LEU A 117 -12.77 5.47 14.47
C LEU A 117 -11.29 5.80 14.64
N GLU A 118 -10.43 4.99 14.01
CA GLU A 118 -8.99 5.16 14.13
C GLU A 118 -8.41 6.22 13.18
N ALA A 119 -7.12 6.53 13.37
CA ALA A 119 -6.35 7.45 12.54
C ALA A 119 -6.45 7.17 11.04
N VAL A 120 -6.57 5.90 10.66
CA VAL A 120 -6.72 5.48 9.25
C VAL A 120 -7.98 6.06 8.62
N ILE A 121 -9.12 6.00 9.33
CA ILE A 121 -10.42 6.48 8.83
C ILE A 121 -10.39 8.00 8.67
N PHE A 122 -9.86 8.72 9.66
CA PHE A 122 -9.75 10.18 9.57
C PHE A 122 -8.77 10.62 8.49
N SER A 123 -7.61 9.95 8.36
CA SER A 123 -6.60 10.28 7.36
C SER A 123 -7.15 10.11 5.95
N LEU A 124 -7.74 8.93 5.67
CA LEU A 124 -8.40 8.67 4.40
C LEU A 124 -9.59 9.62 4.17
N GLY A 125 -10.44 9.80 5.18
CA GLY A 125 -11.66 10.60 5.10
C GLY A 125 -11.39 12.05 4.75
N ILE A 126 -10.43 12.70 5.44
CA ILE A 126 -10.00 14.06 5.12
C ILE A 126 -9.43 14.12 3.69
N GLY A 127 -8.59 13.16 3.31
CA GLY A 127 -8.05 13.08 1.95
C GLY A 127 -9.17 12.98 0.90
N LEU A 128 -10.13 12.09 1.10
CA LEU A 128 -11.27 11.89 0.20
C LEU A 128 -12.14 13.14 0.09
N LEU A 129 -12.43 13.79 1.23
CA LEU A 129 -13.20 15.03 1.25
C LEU A 129 -12.49 16.13 0.46
N VAL A 130 -11.22 16.40 0.77
CA VAL A 130 -10.45 17.45 0.08
C VAL A 130 -10.27 17.11 -1.40
N GLY A 131 -9.93 15.86 -1.72
CA GLY A 131 -9.74 15.41 -3.10
C GLY A 131 -11.01 15.55 -3.94
N ASN A 132 -12.18 15.18 -3.41
CA ASN A 132 -13.41 15.22 -4.21
C ASN A 132 -14.13 16.58 -4.17
N LEU A 133 -13.87 17.45 -3.19
CA LEU A 133 -14.43 18.80 -3.12
C LEU A 133 -13.57 19.86 -3.80
N VAL A 134 -12.24 19.65 -3.88
CA VAL A 134 -11.29 20.63 -4.43
C VAL A 134 -10.51 20.01 -5.58
N GLN A 135 -10.39 20.75 -6.68
CA GLN A 135 -9.46 20.37 -7.75
C GLN A 135 -8.02 20.60 -7.27
N LEU A 136 -7.30 19.51 -7.02
CA LEU A 136 -5.92 19.60 -6.55
C LEU A 136 -5.02 20.17 -7.65
N PRO A 137 -4.18 21.17 -7.34
CA PRO A 137 -3.22 21.70 -8.30
C PRO A 137 -2.12 20.65 -8.58
N ASP A 138 -1.50 20.74 -9.74
CA ASP A 138 -0.56 19.69 -10.20
C ASP A 138 0.69 19.55 -9.33
N TRP A 139 1.14 20.63 -8.68
CA TRP A 139 2.24 20.56 -7.71
C TRP A 139 1.86 19.78 -6.44
N LEU A 140 0.59 19.81 -6.02
CA LEU A 140 0.13 19.03 -4.88
C LEU A 140 -0.02 17.57 -5.28
N LYS A 141 -0.60 17.30 -6.46
CA LYS A 141 -0.67 15.93 -7.02
C LYS A 141 0.72 15.30 -7.16
N GLY A 142 1.70 16.07 -7.63
CA GLY A 142 3.08 15.60 -7.77
C GLY A 142 3.78 15.27 -6.44
N ALA A 143 3.24 15.73 -5.30
CA ALA A 143 3.74 15.43 -3.97
C ALA A 143 3.11 14.17 -3.34
N LEU A 144 2.01 13.68 -3.92
CA LEU A 144 1.33 12.46 -3.45
C LEU A 144 2.24 11.28 -3.80
N ALA A 145 2.89 10.74 -2.77
CA ALA A 145 3.81 9.62 -2.88
C ALA A 145 3.32 8.44 -2.05
N THR A 146 2.04 8.10 -2.24
CA THR A 146 1.32 7.04 -1.53
C THR A 146 2.15 5.77 -1.34
N GLU A 147 2.60 5.14 -2.43
CA GLU A 147 3.37 3.89 -2.38
C GLU A 147 4.70 4.05 -1.63
N LEU A 148 5.42 5.16 -1.84
CA LEU A 148 6.65 5.47 -1.12
C LEU A 148 6.39 5.55 0.40
N PHE A 149 5.36 6.28 0.81
CA PHE A 149 5.01 6.47 2.22
C PHE A 149 4.59 5.17 2.90
N VAL A 150 3.68 4.39 2.27
CA VAL A 150 3.26 3.08 2.80
C VAL A 150 4.47 2.17 2.96
N LYS A 151 5.31 2.05 1.92
CA LYS A 151 6.40 1.08 1.95
C LYS A 151 7.53 1.49 2.91
N ILE A 152 7.77 2.80 3.13
CA ILE A 152 8.67 3.24 4.22
C ILE A 152 8.12 2.77 5.56
N GLY A 153 6.83 3.01 5.83
CA GLY A 153 6.17 2.51 7.03
C GLY A 153 6.28 0.99 7.16
N LEU A 154 6.17 0.23 6.06
CA LEU A 154 6.35 -1.22 6.09
C LEU A 154 7.78 -1.64 6.43
N VAL A 155 8.81 -0.97 5.93
CA VAL A 155 10.19 -1.28 6.34
C VAL A 155 10.37 -1.05 7.85
N LEU A 156 9.79 0.05 8.38
CA LEU A 156 9.81 0.33 9.82
C LEU A 156 8.98 -0.68 10.63
N LEU A 157 7.86 -1.17 10.11
CA LEU A 157 7.10 -2.25 10.75
C LEU A 157 7.98 -3.48 10.99
N GLY A 158 8.94 -3.76 10.10
CA GLY A 158 9.92 -4.84 10.25
C GLY A 158 10.71 -4.78 11.56
N THR A 159 10.92 -3.58 12.14
CA THR A 159 11.63 -3.45 13.43
C THR A 159 10.82 -3.93 14.62
N THR A 160 9.51 -4.14 14.46
CA THR A 160 8.59 -4.58 15.52
C THR A 160 8.12 -6.03 15.35
N VAL A 161 8.43 -6.64 14.20
CA VAL A 161 7.99 -7.98 13.85
C VAL A 161 9.13 -8.97 14.06
N ILE A 162 8.90 -9.97 14.91
CA ILE A 162 9.87 -11.03 15.21
C ILE A 162 10.07 -11.90 13.96
N PHE A 163 11.32 -12.18 13.59
CA PHE A 163 11.62 -12.94 12.38
C PHE A 163 11.02 -14.36 12.38
N GLY A 164 10.93 -15.00 13.56
CA GLY A 164 10.26 -16.29 13.71
C GLY A 164 8.78 -16.26 13.31
N ASP A 165 8.06 -15.19 13.65
CA ASP A 165 6.66 -14.98 13.25
C ASP A 165 6.54 -14.83 11.73
N ILE A 166 7.51 -14.16 11.10
CA ILE A 166 7.57 -14.03 9.64
C ILE A 166 7.72 -15.39 8.97
N LEU A 167 8.59 -16.28 9.48
CA LEU A 167 8.75 -17.61 8.90
C LEU A 167 7.46 -18.44 9.03
N LYS A 168 6.82 -18.41 10.21
CA LYS A 168 5.58 -19.16 10.46
C LYS A 168 4.42 -18.61 9.63
N ALA A 169 4.09 -17.34 9.76
CA ALA A 169 2.98 -16.73 9.04
C ALA A 169 3.26 -16.63 7.53
N GLY A 170 4.52 -16.43 7.14
CA GLY A 170 4.93 -16.33 5.74
C GLY A 170 4.82 -17.65 4.99
N SER A 171 5.16 -18.77 5.62
CA SER A 171 4.99 -20.10 5.02
C SER A 171 3.51 -20.44 4.80
N LEU A 172 2.65 -20.22 5.80
CA LEU A 172 1.20 -20.36 5.67
C LEU A 172 0.64 -19.39 4.62
N GLY A 173 1.13 -18.14 4.63
CA GLY A 173 0.76 -17.10 3.67
C GLY A 173 1.14 -17.47 2.24
N LEU A 174 2.26 -18.16 2.03
CA LEU A 174 2.68 -18.61 0.70
C LEU A 174 1.78 -19.75 0.19
N VAL A 175 1.42 -20.70 1.06
CA VAL A 175 0.44 -21.75 0.73
C VAL A 175 -0.91 -21.12 0.37
N GLN A 176 -1.40 -20.19 1.20
CA GLN A 176 -2.62 -19.44 0.92
C GLN A 176 -2.53 -18.72 -0.42
N ALA A 177 -1.45 -17.95 -0.64
CA ALA A 177 -1.27 -17.16 -1.85
C ALA A 177 -1.26 -18.05 -3.10
N LEU A 178 -0.61 -19.21 -3.08
CA LEU A 178 -0.63 -20.14 -4.21
C LEU A 178 -2.05 -20.62 -4.54
N VAL A 179 -2.81 -21.05 -3.53
CA VAL A 179 -4.18 -21.56 -3.75
C VAL A 179 -5.13 -20.43 -4.18
N VAL A 180 -5.06 -19.27 -3.52
CA VAL A 180 -5.90 -18.10 -3.83
C VAL A 180 -5.58 -17.55 -5.21
N VAL A 181 -4.30 -17.26 -5.51
CA VAL A 181 -3.89 -16.70 -6.81
C VAL A 181 -4.36 -17.61 -7.95
N VAL A 182 -4.11 -18.91 -7.85
CA VAL A 182 -4.50 -19.87 -8.89
C VAL A 182 -6.03 -19.91 -9.04
N SER A 183 -6.77 -20.12 -7.95
CA SER A 183 -8.23 -20.25 -8.00
C SER A 183 -8.92 -18.97 -8.50
N VAL A 184 -8.54 -17.81 -7.97
CA VAL A 184 -9.10 -16.52 -8.35
C VAL A 184 -8.71 -16.15 -9.77
N TRP A 185 -7.46 -16.38 -10.19
CA TRP A 185 -7.04 -16.06 -11.56
C TRP A 185 -7.83 -16.87 -12.59
N TYR A 186 -7.97 -18.19 -12.38
CA TYR A 186 -8.74 -19.03 -13.29
C TYR A 186 -10.22 -18.64 -13.32
N PHE A 187 -10.82 -18.35 -12.16
CA PHE A 187 -12.21 -17.91 -12.10
C PHE A 187 -12.42 -16.56 -12.80
N ALA A 188 -11.54 -15.59 -12.56
CA ALA A 188 -11.56 -14.27 -13.17
C ALA A 188 -11.36 -14.33 -14.69
N TYR A 189 -10.44 -15.17 -15.16
CA TYR A 189 -10.24 -15.44 -16.57
C TYR A 189 -11.50 -16.05 -17.19
N TRP A 190 -12.07 -17.09 -16.56
CA TRP A 190 -13.27 -17.77 -17.03
C TRP A 190 -14.48 -16.84 -17.14
N ILE A 191 -14.77 -16.03 -16.11
CA ILE A 191 -15.91 -15.11 -16.14
C ILE A 191 -15.72 -14.01 -17.18
N SER A 192 -14.49 -13.52 -17.37
CA SER A 192 -14.18 -12.52 -18.38
C SER A 192 -14.40 -13.05 -19.80
N LYS A 193 -13.99 -14.29 -20.08
CA LYS A 193 -14.27 -14.96 -21.37
C LYS A 193 -15.76 -15.20 -21.58
N ARG A 194 -16.50 -15.57 -20.52
CA ARG A 194 -17.98 -15.72 -20.57
C ARG A 194 -18.68 -14.40 -20.91
N LEU A 195 -18.18 -13.29 -20.39
CA LEU A 195 -18.68 -11.93 -20.67
C LEU A 195 -18.15 -11.34 -21.99
N LYS A 196 -17.39 -12.13 -22.78
CA LYS A 196 -16.83 -11.74 -24.08
C LYS A 196 -15.95 -10.49 -23.98
N ILE A 197 -15.16 -10.39 -22.92
CA ILE A 197 -14.12 -9.38 -22.76
C ILE A 197 -12.94 -9.77 -23.66
N ASP A 198 -12.25 -8.78 -24.23
CA ASP A 198 -11.07 -9.04 -25.06
C ASP A 198 -9.93 -9.66 -24.25
N ASP A 199 -9.00 -10.32 -24.93
CA ASP A 199 -7.98 -11.14 -24.28
C ASP A 199 -6.98 -10.32 -23.45
N GLU A 200 -6.60 -9.12 -23.91
CA GLU A 200 -5.69 -8.26 -23.16
C GLU A 200 -6.33 -7.82 -21.84
N LEU A 201 -7.55 -7.30 -21.92
CA LEU A 201 -8.27 -6.84 -20.73
C LEU A 201 -8.59 -8.01 -19.79
N THR A 202 -8.91 -9.19 -20.34
CA THR A 202 -9.12 -10.41 -19.56
C THR A 202 -7.87 -10.80 -18.77
N MET A 203 -6.70 -10.81 -19.41
CA MET A 203 -5.43 -11.14 -18.75
C MET A 203 -5.08 -10.12 -17.67
N MET A 204 -5.18 -8.82 -17.97
CA MET A 204 -4.90 -7.76 -17.00
C MET A 204 -5.84 -7.83 -15.79
N LEU A 205 -7.14 -8.02 -16.03
CA LEU A 205 -8.16 -8.10 -14.99
C LEU A 205 -7.95 -9.32 -14.10
N ALA A 206 -7.75 -10.50 -14.70
CA ALA A 206 -7.53 -11.74 -13.97
C ALA A 206 -6.26 -11.68 -13.10
N SER A 207 -5.18 -11.10 -13.62
CA SER A 207 -3.95 -10.89 -12.84
C SER A 207 -4.10 -9.85 -11.74
N ALA A 208 -4.84 -8.77 -12.01
CA ALA A 208 -5.06 -7.71 -11.03
C ALA A 208 -5.80 -8.24 -9.78
N VAL A 209 -6.94 -8.89 -10.00
CA VAL A 209 -7.84 -9.36 -8.94
C VAL A 209 -7.31 -10.55 -8.13
N SER A 210 -6.31 -11.28 -8.64
CA SER A 210 -5.81 -12.50 -7.99
C SER A 210 -4.46 -12.36 -7.29
N ILE A 211 -3.65 -11.35 -7.63
CA ILE A 211 -2.27 -11.20 -7.13
C ILE A 211 -2.16 -9.96 -6.24
N CYS A 212 -1.86 -8.80 -6.82
CA CYS A 212 -1.53 -7.59 -6.07
C CYS A 212 -2.08 -6.33 -6.76
N GLY A 213 -3.18 -6.48 -7.49
CA GLY A 213 -3.90 -5.38 -8.11
C GLY A 213 -3.08 -4.65 -9.18
N VAL A 214 -2.74 -3.40 -8.88
CA VAL A 214 -2.10 -2.46 -9.82
C VAL A 214 -0.78 -3.00 -10.35
N SER A 215 0.10 -3.50 -9.47
CA SER A 215 1.42 -4.02 -9.87
C SER A 215 1.30 -5.24 -10.79
N ALA A 216 0.31 -6.10 -10.54
CA ALA A 216 0.02 -7.26 -11.39
C ALA A 216 -0.56 -6.86 -12.74
N ALA A 217 -1.44 -5.85 -12.79
CA ALA A 217 -1.97 -5.30 -14.04
C ALA A 217 -0.83 -4.69 -14.89
N ILE A 218 0.05 -3.90 -14.29
CA ILE A 218 1.20 -3.28 -14.97
C ILE A 218 2.17 -4.33 -15.49
N ALA A 219 2.52 -5.32 -14.66
CA ALA A 219 3.42 -6.40 -15.07
C ALA A 219 2.82 -7.23 -16.21
N THR A 220 1.53 -7.56 -16.12
CA THR A 220 0.79 -8.28 -17.16
C THR A 220 0.73 -7.48 -18.45
N SER A 221 0.39 -6.19 -18.37
CA SER A 221 0.36 -5.29 -19.54
C SER A 221 1.71 -5.18 -20.22
N GLY A 222 2.81 -5.08 -19.46
CA GLY A 222 4.16 -5.09 -20.03
C GLY A 222 4.52 -6.43 -20.67
N ALA A 223 4.09 -7.55 -20.08
CA ALA A 223 4.35 -8.89 -20.60
C ALA A 223 3.60 -9.19 -21.90
N ILE A 224 2.39 -8.65 -22.06
CA ILE A 224 1.53 -8.88 -23.24
C ILE A 224 1.53 -7.72 -24.24
N GLN A 225 2.29 -6.64 -23.97
CA GLN A 225 2.27 -5.37 -24.71
C GLN A 225 0.86 -4.77 -24.84
N GLY A 226 0.08 -4.86 -23.77
CA GLY A 226 -1.32 -4.47 -23.79
C GLY A 226 -1.54 -2.95 -23.82
N ASP A 227 -2.74 -2.55 -24.26
CA ASP A 227 -3.11 -1.15 -24.41
C ASP A 227 -3.12 -0.37 -23.07
N SER A 228 -2.55 0.84 -23.10
CA SER A 228 -2.41 1.71 -21.92
C SER A 228 -3.74 2.23 -21.36
N LYS A 229 -4.78 2.38 -22.19
CA LYS A 229 -6.12 2.79 -21.73
C LYS A 229 -6.80 1.63 -20.99
N LYS A 230 -6.67 0.40 -21.51
CA LYS A 230 -7.14 -0.81 -20.81
C LYS A 230 -6.46 -0.99 -19.47
N LEU A 231 -5.13 -0.80 -19.43
CA LEU A 231 -4.37 -0.84 -18.17
C LEU A 231 -4.89 0.21 -17.17
N SER A 232 -5.05 1.46 -17.62
CA SER A 232 -5.55 2.55 -16.77
C SER A 232 -6.94 2.26 -16.21
N TYR A 233 -7.79 1.61 -17.01
CA TYR A 233 -9.12 1.18 -16.57
C TYR A 233 -9.06 0.09 -15.50
N VAL A 234 -8.24 -0.95 -15.68
CA VAL A 234 -8.05 -2.01 -14.67
C VAL A 234 -7.50 -1.43 -13.36
N ILE A 235 -6.52 -0.52 -13.44
CA ILE A 235 -5.97 0.18 -12.27
C ILE A 235 -7.08 0.93 -11.53
N SER A 236 -7.94 1.63 -12.27
CA SER A 236 -9.08 2.35 -11.68
C SER A 236 -10.03 1.39 -10.95
N LEU A 237 -10.38 0.27 -11.58
CA LEU A 237 -11.23 -0.76 -10.95
C LEU A 237 -10.63 -1.23 -9.63
N VAL A 238 -9.34 -1.61 -9.62
CA VAL A 238 -8.60 -2.06 -8.43
C VAL A 238 -8.64 -1.01 -7.31
N LEU A 239 -8.31 0.24 -7.62
CA LEU A 239 -8.21 1.31 -6.62
C LEU A 239 -9.58 1.60 -5.98
N ILE A 240 -10.63 1.64 -6.79
CA ILE A 240 -11.97 1.87 -6.30
C ILE A 240 -12.44 0.69 -5.45
N THR A 241 -12.29 -0.55 -5.91
CA THR A 241 -12.78 -1.71 -5.14
C THR A 241 -12.01 -1.91 -3.85
N ALA A 242 -10.74 -1.50 -3.80
CA ALA A 242 -9.93 -1.59 -2.59
C ALA A 242 -10.48 -0.76 -1.42
N ILE A 243 -11.10 0.41 -1.69
CA ILE A 243 -11.56 1.31 -0.62
C ILE A 243 -12.70 0.71 0.21
N PRO A 244 -13.82 0.23 -0.36
CA PRO A 244 -14.84 -0.46 0.41
C PRO A 244 -14.29 -1.67 1.16
N MET A 245 -13.43 -2.47 0.53
CA MET A 245 -12.86 -3.66 1.19
C MET A 245 -12.01 -3.27 2.41
N MET A 246 -11.16 -2.27 2.25
CA MET A 246 -10.31 -1.74 3.31
C MET A 246 -11.10 -1.25 4.52
N LEU A 247 -12.28 -0.65 4.28
CA LEU A 247 -13.12 -0.12 5.36
C LEU A 247 -14.02 -1.20 5.96
N PHE A 248 -14.67 -2.03 5.15
CA PHE A 248 -15.74 -2.92 5.61
C PHE A 248 -15.27 -4.33 6.02
N MET A 249 -14.21 -4.87 5.41
CA MET A 249 -13.72 -6.20 5.79
C MET A 249 -13.26 -6.33 7.25
N PRO A 250 -12.57 -5.34 7.88
CA PRO A 250 -12.16 -5.49 9.28
C PRO A 250 -13.38 -5.54 10.23
N TYR A 251 -14.43 -4.73 9.96
CA TYR A 251 -15.68 -4.81 10.70
C TYR A 251 -16.44 -6.12 10.45
N ALA A 252 -16.40 -6.64 9.21
CA ALA A 252 -16.98 -7.94 8.90
C ALA A 252 -16.26 -9.07 9.65
N ALA A 253 -14.93 -9.02 9.74
CA ALA A 253 -14.14 -9.99 10.49
C ALA A 253 -14.49 -9.97 11.99
N HIS A 254 -14.64 -8.77 12.57
CA HIS A 254 -15.08 -8.61 13.94
C HIS A 254 -16.51 -9.16 14.16
N ALA A 255 -17.44 -8.86 13.25
CA ALA A 255 -18.82 -9.37 13.31
C ALA A 255 -18.90 -10.90 13.21
N LEU A 256 -17.98 -11.51 12.46
CA LEU A 256 -17.84 -12.96 12.33
C LEU A 256 -17.08 -13.62 13.51
N GLY A 257 -16.53 -12.82 14.44
CA GLY A 257 -15.76 -13.32 15.57
C GLY A 257 -14.45 -14.01 15.18
N LEU A 258 -13.82 -13.58 14.09
CA LEU A 258 -12.57 -14.17 13.60
C LEU A 258 -11.39 -13.79 14.51
N SER A 259 -10.42 -14.70 14.64
CA SER A 259 -9.18 -14.39 15.35
C SER A 259 -8.35 -13.33 14.58
N PRO A 260 -7.42 -12.61 15.24
CA PRO A 260 -6.53 -11.67 14.56
C PRO A 260 -5.71 -12.31 13.43
N GLU A 261 -5.31 -13.58 13.56
CA GLU A 261 -4.55 -14.33 12.57
C GLU A 261 -5.39 -14.61 11.31
N VAL A 262 -6.60 -15.14 11.49
CA VAL A 262 -7.53 -15.39 10.38
C VAL A 262 -7.94 -14.07 9.72
N THR A 263 -8.20 -13.03 10.53
CA THR A 263 -8.51 -11.69 10.03
C THR A 263 -7.36 -11.15 9.18
N GLY A 264 -6.14 -11.15 9.71
CA GLY A 264 -4.97 -10.69 8.99
C GLY A 264 -4.76 -11.46 7.69
N ALA A 265 -4.87 -12.79 7.73
CA ALA A 265 -4.72 -13.63 6.54
C ALA A 265 -5.80 -13.35 5.49
N TRP A 266 -7.05 -13.13 5.90
CA TRP A 266 -8.14 -12.79 5.00
C TRP A 266 -7.93 -11.41 4.34
N LEU A 267 -7.59 -10.39 5.13
CA LEU A 267 -7.31 -9.04 4.63
C LEU A 267 -6.12 -9.04 3.66
N GLY A 268 -5.02 -9.68 4.05
CA GLY A 268 -3.79 -9.76 3.28
C GLY A 268 -3.92 -10.55 1.97
N GLY A 269 -4.76 -11.59 1.95
CA GLY A 269 -5.00 -12.37 0.73
C GLY A 269 -6.00 -11.75 -0.25
N THR A 270 -6.87 -10.86 0.22
CA THR A 270 -8.02 -10.37 -0.56
C THR A 270 -7.85 -8.95 -1.10
N ILE A 271 -7.30 -8.03 -0.29
CA ILE A 271 -7.27 -6.61 -0.65
C ILE A 271 -6.15 -6.35 -1.66
N ASP A 272 -6.49 -5.74 -2.79
CA ASP A 272 -5.63 -5.70 -3.99
C ASP A 272 -4.52 -4.63 -3.99
N THR A 273 -4.34 -3.88 -2.91
CA THR A 273 -3.22 -2.94 -2.79
C THR A 273 -2.57 -3.03 -1.42
N THR A 274 -1.25 -2.90 -1.39
CA THR A 274 -0.50 -2.97 -0.13
C THR A 274 -0.91 -1.84 0.82
N GLY A 275 -1.12 -0.62 0.32
CA GLY A 275 -1.63 0.49 1.14
C GLY A 275 -2.98 0.21 1.78
N ALA A 276 -3.94 -0.34 1.02
CA ALA A 276 -5.25 -0.67 1.55
C ALA A 276 -5.22 -1.86 2.53
N VAL A 277 -4.34 -2.85 2.32
CA VAL A 277 -4.13 -3.93 3.30
C VAL A 277 -3.62 -3.38 4.62
N VAL A 278 -2.61 -2.49 4.58
CA VAL A 278 -2.03 -1.90 5.79
C VAL A 278 -3.07 -1.06 6.53
N ALA A 279 -3.85 -0.25 5.80
CA ALA A 279 -4.97 0.50 6.38
C ALA A 279 -5.98 -0.42 7.07
N SER A 280 -6.45 -1.46 6.37
CA SER A 280 -7.41 -2.41 6.90
C SER A 280 -6.86 -3.23 8.07
N GLY A 281 -5.60 -3.62 8.01
CA GLY A 281 -4.91 -4.35 9.06
C GLY A 281 -4.71 -3.49 10.30
N THR A 282 -4.38 -2.20 10.12
CA THR A 282 -4.31 -1.23 11.23
C THR A 282 -5.66 -1.14 11.94
N LEU A 283 -6.76 -1.00 11.17
CA LEU A 283 -8.13 -1.00 11.72
C LEU A 283 -8.53 -2.30 12.43
N ALA A 284 -7.90 -3.42 12.10
CA ALA A 284 -8.14 -4.71 12.73
C ALA A 284 -7.20 -5.00 13.92
N GLY A 285 -6.23 -4.11 14.20
CA GLY A 285 -5.27 -4.21 15.29
C GLY A 285 -3.88 -4.73 14.91
N ASP A 286 -2.90 -4.54 15.80
CA ASP A 286 -1.47 -4.78 15.56
C ASP A 286 -1.16 -6.20 15.06
N GLU A 287 -1.79 -7.23 15.62
CA GLU A 287 -1.56 -8.62 15.20
C GLU A 287 -2.13 -8.89 13.80
N ALA A 288 -3.33 -8.38 13.50
CA ALA A 288 -3.92 -8.49 12.17
C ALA A 288 -3.11 -7.71 11.12
N LEU A 289 -2.57 -6.53 11.47
CA LEU A 289 -1.64 -5.76 10.64
C LEU A 289 -0.38 -6.55 10.32
N LYS A 290 0.24 -7.19 11.34
CA LYS A 290 1.43 -8.05 11.16
C LYS A 290 1.14 -9.19 10.19
N ILE A 291 0.10 -9.98 10.46
CA ILE A 291 -0.24 -11.15 9.65
C ILE A 291 -0.68 -10.76 8.24
N SER A 292 -1.53 -9.73 8.09
CA SER A 292 -1.98 -9.26 6.77
C SER A 292 -0.83 -8.76 5.90
N THR A 293 0.13 -8.06 6.50
CA THR A 293 1.35 -7.62 5.80
C THR A 293 2.16 -8.82 5.32
N ILE A 294 2.43 -9.79 6.19
CA ILE A 294 3.22 -10.98 5.85
C ILE A 294 2.53 -11.79 4.74
N VAL A 295 1.23 -12.04 4.86
CA VAL A 295 0.45 -12.77 3.86
C VAL A 295 0.43 -12.03 2.52
N LYS A 296 0.26 -10.70 2.53
CA LYS A 296 0.34 -9.89 1.30
C LYS A 296 1.74 -9.93 0.69
N PHE A 297 2.80 -9.96 1.49
CA PHE A 297 4.16 -10.11 0.97
C PHE A 297 4.36 -11.48 0.32
N SER A 298 3.87 -12.56 0.95
CA SER A 298 3.91 -13.89 0.34
C SER A 298 3.21 -13.90 -1.04
N GLN A 299 2.09 -13.20 -1.18
CA GLN A 299 1.41 -13.04 -2.47
C GLN A 299 2.21 -12.17 -3.46
N ASN A 300 2.81 -11.08 -2.99
CA ASN A 300 3.62 -10.20 -3.83
C ASN A 300 4.90 -10.88 -4.35
N VAL A 301 5.49 -11.81 -3.59
CA VAL A 301 6.64 -12.61 -4.05
C VAL A 301 6.31 -13.45 -5.29
N LEU A 302 5.06 -13.91 -5.42
CA LEU A 302 4.60 -14.69 -6.58
C LEU A 302 4.47 -13.85 -7.85
N LEU A 303 4.47 -12.51 -7.76
CA LEU A 303 4.29 -11.62 -8.92
C LEU A 303 5.33 -11.89 -10.02
N GLY A 304 6.60 -12.07 -9.65
CA GLY A 304 7.66 -12.32 -10.64
C GLY A 304 7.47 -13.64 -11.39
N VAL A 305 7.06 -14.68 -10.67
CA VAL A 305 6.76 -16.00 -11.25
C VAL A 305 5.52 -15.94 -12.15
N ALA A 306 4.47 -15.25 -11.70
CA ALA A 306 3.24 -15.08 -12.48
C ALA A 306 3.49 -14.28 -13.77
N ALA A 307 4.24 -13.18 -13.69
CA ALA A 307 4.59 -12.36 -14.86
C ALA A 307 5.40 -13.16 -15.89
N PHE A 308 6.35 -13.98 -15.43
CA PHE A 308 7.10 -14.89 -16.29
C PHE A 308 6.17 -15.92 -16.96
N ALA A 309 5.28 -16.57 -16.20
CA ALA A 309 4.34 -17.55 -16.75
C ALA A 309 3.38 -16.94 -17.79
N ILE A 310 2.88 -15.73 -17.52
CA ILE A 310 2.01 -14.97 -18.45
C ILE A 310 2.76 -14.63 -19.74
N SER A 311 4.01 -14.16 -19.63
CA SER A 311 4.84 -13.83 -20.79
C SER A 311 5.07 -15.05 -21.68
N VAL A 312 5.40 -16.20 -21.08
CA VAL A 312 5.53 -17.49 -21.78
C VAL A 312 4.20 -17.84 -22.47
N TYR A 313 3.09 -17.90 -21.72
CA TYR A 313 1.78 -18.26 -22.27
C TYR A 313 1.38 -17.38 -23.46
N TRP A 314 1.57 -16.05 -23.35
CA TRP A 314 1.22 -15.11 -24.41
C TRP A 314 2.06 -15.33 -25.67
N THR A 315 3.37 -15.51 -25.50
CA THR A 315 4.32 -15.72 -26.61
C THR A 315 3.99 -17.00 -27.41
N TYR A 316 3.64 -18.10 -26.71
CA TYR A 316 3.35 -19.37 -27.36
C TYR A 316 1.93 -19.46 -27.94
N THR A 317 0.95 -18.75 -27.36
CA THR A 317 -0.47 -18.87 -27.75
C THR A 317 -0.92 -17.84 -28.80
N LYS A 318 -0.29 -16.66 -28.85
CA LYS A 318 -0.72 -15.52 -29.68
C LYS A 318 0.24 -15.18 -30.82
N ASN A 319 1.06 -16.15 -31.23
CA ASN A 319 2.16 -16.01 -32.19
C ASN A 319 1.69 -15.76 -33.64
N GLN A 320 1.39 -14.51 -34.01
CA GLN A 320 1.08 -14.13 -35.40
C GLN A 320 1.67 -12.78 -35.87
N SER A 321 2.75 -12.27 -35.27
CA SER A 321 3.45 -11.13 -35.88
C SER A 321 4.95 -11.30 -35.76
N ALA A 322 5.58 -11.57 -36.90
CA ALA A 322 7.02 -11.72 -37.10
C ALA A 322 7.85 -10.45 -36.78
N ASP A 323 7.22 -9.40 -36.24
CA ASP A 323 7.82 -8.10 -35.96
C ASP A 323 7.98 -7.83 -34.44
N VAL A 324 7.48 -8.74 -33.59
CA VAL A 324 7.67 -8.60 -32.14
C VAL A 324 8.96 -9.31 -31.76
N GLN A 325 10.06 -8.56 -31.71
CA GLN A 325 11.19 -8.91 -30.85
C GLN A 325 10.73 -8.89 -29.39
N THR A 326 9.87 -9.82 -28.99
CA THR A 326 9.65 -10.11 -27.57
C THR A 326 10.98 -10.62 -27.06
N SER A 327 11.66 -9.81 -26.24
CA SER A 327 12.77 -10.27 -25.40
C SER A 327 12.36 -11.62 -24.81
N LYS A 328 13.11 -12.69 -25.15
CA LYS A 328 12.81 -14.04 -24.66
C LYS A 328 12.59 -13.95 -23.15
N PRO A 329 11.54 -14.59 -22.60
CA PRO A 329 11.31 -14.55 -21.16
C PRO A 329 12.55 -15.10 -20.44
N THR A 330 13.25 -14.22 -19.74
CA THR A 330 14.45 -14.55 -18.95
C THR A 330 14.09 -14.66 -17.48
N LEU A 331 14.84 -15.48 -16.74
CA LEU A 331 14.69 -15.57 -15.28
C LEU A 331 14.94 -14.22 -14.58
N GLY A 332 15.65 -13.28 -15.23
CA GLY A 332 15.83 -11.91 -14.76
C GLY A 332 14.51 -11.16 -14.51
N VAL A 333 13.45 -11.47 -15.26
CA VAL A 333 12.11 -10.87 -15.07
C VAL A 333 11.57 -11.13 -13.66
N ILE A 334 11.87 -12.30 -13.08
CA ILE A 334 11.43 -12.63 -11.72
C ILE A 334 12.04 -11.64 -10.72
N TRP A 335 13.33 -11.38 -10.83
CA TRP A 335 14.03 -10.42 -9.99
C TRP A 335 13.58 -8.99 -10.24
N GLU A 336 13.40 -8.60 -11.51
CA GLU A 336 12.93 -7.27 -11.88
C GLU A 336 11.52 -6.96 -11.34
N ARG A 337 10.66 -7.96 -11.24
CA ARG A 337 9.28 -7.83 -10.72
C ARG A 337 9.14 -8.11 -9.23
N PHE A 338 10.14 -8.74 -8.61
CA PHE A 338 10.16 -8.96 -7.16
C PHE A 338 10.12 -7.61 -6.42
N PRO A 339 9.23 -7.38 -5.44
CA PRO A 339 9.16 -6.11 -4.72
C PRO A 339 10.33 -5.95 -3.75
N LYS A 340 11.24 -5.01 -4.01
CA LYS A 340 12.51 -4.94 -3.25
C LYS A 340 12.33 -4.40 -1.84
N PHE A 341 11.27 -3.65 -1.57
CA PHE A 341 10.96 -3.15 -0.23
C PHE A 341 10.72 -4.27 0.80
N ILE A 342 10.31 -5.47 0.35
CA ILE A 342 10.19 -6.67 1.21
C ILE A 342 11.55 -7.05 1.80
N LEU A 343 12.65 -6.86 1.07
CA LEU A 343 14.00 -7.11 1.59
C LEU A 343 14.36 -6.14 2.70
N GLY A 344 13.93 -4.88 2.59
CA GLY A 344 14.10 -3.88 3.65
C GLY A 344 13.37 -4.29 4.93
N PHE A 345 12.11 -4.73 4.81
CA PHE A 345 11.34 -5.27 5.94
C PHE A 345 12.00 -6.50 6.58
N LEU A 346 12.42 -7.48 5.78
CA LEU A 346 13.09 -8.68 6.27
C LEU A 346 14.44 -8.35 6.94
N GLY A 347 15.21 -7.43 6.35
CA GLY A 347 16.48 -6.96 6.90
C GLY A 347 16.30 -6.25 8.23
N ALA A 348 15.29 -5.38 8.35
CA ALA A 348 14.94 -4.72 9.60
C ALA A 348 14.55 -5.74 10.69
N SER A 349 13.71 -6.72 10.34
CA SER A 349 13.30 -7.78 11.27
C SER A 349 14.47 -8.66 11.72
N LEU A 350 15.36 -9.05 10.81
CA LEU A 350 16.58 -9.81 11.15
C LEU A 350 17.49 -9.04 12.10
N LEU A 351 17.71 -7.75 11.82
CA LEU A 351 18.53 -6.87 12.65
C LEU A 351 17.97 -6.79 14.09
N PHE A 352 16.68 -6.49 14.22
CA PHE A 352 16.02 -6.34 15.52
C PHE A 352 15.78 -7.65 16.26
N SER A 353 15.71 -8.80 15.54
CA SER A 353 15.48 -10.10 16.16
C SER A 353 16.77 -10.78 16.64
N PHE A 354 17.90 -10.54 15.98
CA PHE A 354 19.12 -11.35 16.19
C PHE A 354 20.40 -10.57 16.43
N VAL A 355 20.47 -9.29 16.06
CA VAL A 355 21.72 -8.52 16.11
C VAL A 355 21.73 -7.54 17.27
N LEU A 356 20.62 -6.84 17.50
CA LEU A 356 20.50 -5.84 18.56
C LEU A 356 20.15 -6.49 19.90
N ASP A 357 20.75 -5.97 20.98
CA ASP A 357 20.37 -6.33 22.33
C ASP A 357 19.06 -5.64 22.76
N ALA A 358 18.45 -6.14 23.84
CA ALA A 358 17.16 -5.68 24.31
C ALA A 358 17.14 -4.20 24.75
N GLU A 359 18.24 -3.70 25.33
CA GLU A 359 18.34 -2.31 25.79
C GLU A 359 18.36 -1.35 24.59
N THR A 360 19.15 -1.67 23.56
CA THR A 360 19.18 -0.93 22.31
C THR A 360 17.80 -0.90 21.64
N VAL A 361 17.13 -2.06 21.52
CA VAL A 361 15.78 -2.14 20.93
C VAL A 361 14.78 -1.28 21.72
N ASP A 362 14.79 -1.36 23.04
CA ASP A 362 13.87 -0.63 23.91
C ASP A 362 14.04 0.89 23.81
N SER A 363 15.27 1.36 23.57
CA SER A 363 15.57 2.78 23.41
C SER A 363 14.98 3.41 22.13
N VAL A 364 14.79 2.62 21.06
CA VAL A 364 14.36 3.13 19.74
C VAL A 364 12.96 2.67 19.32
N LYS A 365 12.43 1.57 19.87
CA LYS A 365 11.17 0.95 19.41
C LYS A 365 9.97 1.91 19.43
N GLY A 366 9.88 2.78 20.43
CA GLY A 366 8.79 3.75 20.56
C GLY A 366 8.80 4.80 19.46
N SER A 367 9.97 5.37 19.17
CA SER A 367 10.18 6.33 18.08
C SER A 367 9.88 5.70 16.73
N LEU A 368 10.45 4.52 16.46
CA LEU A 368 10.25 3.80 15.19
C LEU A 368 8.77 3.45 14.97
N LYS A 369 8.06 2.97 16.01
CA LYS A 369 6.61 2.71 15.94
C LYS A 369 5.80 4.00 15.69
N SER A 370 6.19 5.12 16.28
CA SER A 370 5.55 6.41 16.04
C SER A 370 5.74 6.88 14.59
N LEU A 371 6.98 6.83 14.09
CA LEU A 371 7.30 7.19 12.71
C LEU A 371 6.62 6.27 11.71
N GLN A 372 6.57 4.96 11.98
CA GLN A 372 5.82 3.98 11.19
C GLN A 372 4.34 4.40 11.05
N GLY A 373 3.67 4.68 12.18
CA GLY A 373 2.28 5.12 12.18
C GLY A 373 2.06 6.43 11.43
N LEU A 374 3.00 7.36 11.54
CA LEU A 374 2.97 8.64 10.80
C LEU A 374 3.11 8.42 9.29
N TRP A 375 4.04 7.58 8.82
CA TRP A 375 4.18 7.25 7.40
C TRP A 375 2.93 6.58 6.83
N PHE A 376 2.29 5.69 7.61
CA PHE A 376 0.99 5.14 7.24
C PHE A 376 -0.10 6.20 7.17
N ALA A 377 -0.20 7.10 8.16
CA ALA A 377 -1.20 8.18 8.14
C ALA A 377 -1.01 9.14 6.95
N LEU A 378 0.24 9.50 6.62
CA LEU A 378 0.60 10.28 5.43
C LEU A 378 0.18 9.57 4.14
N ALA A 379 0.41 8.25 4.07
CA ALA A 379 -0.02 7.43 2.95
C ALA A 379 -1.54 7.40 2.82
N PHE A 380 -2.28 7.15 3.90
CA PHE A 380 -3.75 7.08 3.85
C PHE A 380 -4.37 8.43 3.48
N THR A 381 -3.79 9.52 3.98
CA THR A 381 -4.16 10.88 3.56
C THR A 381 -3.93 11.08 2.06
N SER A 382 -2.78 10.63 1.55
CA SER A 382 -2.44 10.71 0.12
C SER A 382 -3.38 9.86 -0.75
N ILE A 383 -3.70 8.62 -0.33
CA ILE A 383 -4.69 7.75 -1.00
C ILE A 383 -6.04 8.47 -1.13
N GLY A 384 -6.50 9.10 -0.05
CA GLY A 384 -7.75 9.85 -0.07
C GLY A 384 -7.71 11.01 -1.06
N LEU A 385 -6.62 11.79 -1.08
CA LEU A 385 -6.44 12.93 -1.98
C LEU A 385 -6.39 12.53 -3.46
N GLU A 386 -5.76 11.39 -3.78
CA GLU A 386 -5.63 10.85 -5.13
C GLU A 386 -6.94 10.26 -5.65
N THR A 387 -7.77 9.70 -4.77
CA THR A 387 -9.00 9.00 -5.15
C THR A 387 -10.06 9.95 -5.70
N ARG A 388 -10.62 9.61 -6.87
CA ARG A 388 -11.72 10.34 -7.53
C ARG A 388 -12.88 9.41 -7.85
N PHE A 389 -14.02 9.60 -7.17
CA PHE A 389 -15.22 8.78 -7.42
C PHE A 389 -15.85 9.06 -8.79
N ALA A 390 -15.67 10.26 -9.34
CA ALA A 390 -16.20 10.59 -10.67
C ALA A 390 -15.67 9.66 -11.77
N ASP A 391 -14.48 9.07 -11.59
CA ASP A 391 -13.87 8.19 -12.59
C ASP A 391 -14.55 6.81 -12.65
N LEU A 392 -15.36 6.45 -11.64
CA LEU A 392 -16.23 5.26 -11.65
C LEU A 392 -17.31 5.29 -12.71
N PHE A 393 -17.86 6.48 -12.95
CA PHE A 393 -19.09 6.65 -13.72
C PHE A 393 -18.82 6.97 -15.19
N LYS A 394 -17.55 7.09 -15.58
CA LYS A 394 -17.11 7.43 -16.94
C LYS A 394 -16.82 6.21 -17.83
N ALA A 395 -17.03 4.98 -17.34
CA ALA A 395 -16.73 3.78 -18.10
C ALA A 395 -17.85 3.45 -19.10
N ASP A 396 -17.57 3.59 -20.40
CA ASP A 396 -18.51 3.29 -21.50
C ASP A 396 -18.91 1.80 -21.59
N ASN A 397 -18.09 0.87 -21.07
CA ASN A 397 -18.35 -0.57 -21.09
C ASN A 397 -18.40 -1.17 -19.67
N ARG A 398 -19.60 -1.56 -19.23
CA ARG A 398 -19.84 -2.14 -17.90
C ARG A 398 -19.43 -3.61 -17.75
N ARG A 399 -19.16 -4.33 -18.85
CA ARG A 399 -18.83 -5.77 -18.78
C ARG A 399 -17.58 -6.08 -17.95
N PRO A 400 -16.45 -5.36 -18.11
CA PRO A 400 -15.27 -5.63 -17.30
C PRO A 400 -15.43 -5.20 -15.84
N LEU A 401 -16.24 -4.17 -15.56
CA LEU A 401 -16.62 -3.84 -14.19
C LEU A 401 -17.35 -5.02 -13.53
N TYR A 402 -18.37 -5.59 -14.19
CA TYR A 402 -19.07 -6.76 -13.66
C TYR A 402 -18.16 -7.98 -13.51
N ALA A 403 -17.28 -8.25 -14.48
CA ALA A 403 -16.31 -9.34 -14.38
C ALA A 403 -15.40 -9.16 -13.16
N PHE A 404 -14.87 -7.95 -12.96
CA PHE A 404 -14.00 -7.62 -11.82
C PHE A 404 -14.75 -7.80 -10.51
N LEU A 405 -15.96 -7.25 -10.36
CA LEU A 405 -16.73 -7.35 -9.12
C LEU A 405 -17.14 -8.78 -8.80
N ILE A 406 -17.51 -9.58 -9.79
CA ILE A 406 -17.83 -11.00 -9.61
C ILE A 406 -16.58 -11.78 -9.18
N ALA A 407 -15.45 -11.55 -9.83
CA ALA A 407 -14.18 -12.16 -9.48
C ALA A 407 -13.70 -11.75 -8.08
N GLN A 408 -13.85 -10.48 -7.72
CA GLN A 408 -13.47 -9.98 -6.39
C GLN A 408 -14.39 -10.51 -5.30
N THR A 409 -15.69 -10.64 -5.58
CA THR A 409 -16.62 -11.29 -4.66
C THR A 409 -16.21 -12.74 -4.41
N PHE A 410 -15.87 -13.48 -5.47
CA PHE A 410 -15.31 -14.83 -5.34
C PHE A 410 -14.02 -14.84 -4.52
N ASN A 411 -13.09 -13.91 -4.78
CA ASN A 411 -11.84 -13.74 -4.02
C ASN A 411 -12.12 -13.57 -2.51
N ILE A 412 -13.03 -12.66 -2.15
CA ILE A 412 -13.42 -12.42 -0.76
C ILE A 412 -13.84 -13.72 -0.06
N PHE A 413 -14.70 -14.53 -0.68
CA PHE A 413 -15.18 -15.77 -0.07
C PHE A 413 -14.14 -16.89 -0.07
N ILE A 414 -13.45 -17.15 -1.19
CA ILE A 414 -12.49 -18.25 -1.25
C ILE A 414 -11.29 -18.00 -0.34
N THR A 415 -10.83 -16.74 -0.25
CA THR A 415 -9.73 -16.36 0.63
C THR A 415 -10.13 -16.47 2.10
N LEU A 416 -11.37 -16.12 2.47
CA LEU A 416 -11.87 -16.34 3.84
C LEU A 416 -11.83 -17.82 4.22
N ILE A 417 -12.32 -18.69 3.34
CA ILE A 417 -12.34 -20.13 3.56
C ILE A 417 -10.91 -20.65 3.79
N ILE A 418 -9.99 -20.29 2.90
CA ILE A 418 -8.59 -20.74 2.99
C ILE A 418 -7.91 -20.18 4.23
N ALA A 419 -8.08 -18.89 4.53
CA ALA A 419 -7.53 -18.25 5.71
C ALA A 419 -8.03 -18.93 7.00
N TYR A 420 -9.33 -19.25 7.08
CA TYR A 420 -9.92 -19.93 8.22
C TYR A 420 -9.34 -21.33 8.45
N PHE A 421 -9.00 -22.07 7.39
CA PHE A 421 -8.39 -23.39 7.54
C PHE A 421 -6.89 -23.36 7.87
N LEU A 422 -6.16 -22.35 7.37
CA LEU A 422 -4.71 -22.28 7.52
C LEU A 422 -4.24 -21.54 8.77
N PHE A 423 -5.02 -20.58 9.27
CA PHE A 423 -4.62 -19.66 10.35
C PHE A 423 -5.45 -19.80 11.64
N ARG A 424 -6.24 -20.87 11.78
CA ARG A 424 -7.02 -21.18 12.98
C ARG A 424 -6.19 -21.83 14.09
#